data_AF-A0A932I6I4-F1
#
_entry.id   AF-A0A932I6I4-F1
#
_cell.length_a   1.000
_cell.length_b   1.000
_cell.length_c   1.000
_cell.angle_alpha   90.00
_cell.angle_beta   90.00
_cell.angle_gamma   90.00
#
_symmetry.space_group_name_H-M   'P 1'
#
loop_
_entity.id
_entity.type
_entity.pdbx_description
1 polymer ?
#
loop_
_entity_poly.entity_id
_entity_poly.type
_entity_poly.pdbx_seq_one_letter_code
_entity_poly.pdbx_strand_id
1 'polypeptide(L)'
;MKIRNIEGLSAKDILQEAEQGARFVYFAYTISLVVVTFKRTSDVYLVRKGESRLKRKWPYTLLTVLLGWWGLPFGPKYSVQAIRTNLKGGKDVTDEVVSTVAGHILFWEKERQNAHAC
;
A
#
# COMPACT_ATOMS: atom_id res chain seq x y z
N MET A 1 6.30 6.05 3.51
CA MET A 1 5.27 5.00 3.64
C MET A 1 5.36 4.44 5.05
N LYS A 2 4.24 4.37 5.78
CA LYS A 2 4.17 3.51 6.97
C LYS A 2 3.40 2.26 6.57
N ILE A 3 3.95 1.09 6.89
CA ILE A 3 3.22 -0.17 6.74
C ILE A 3 2.49 -0.38 8.07
N ARG A 4 1.16 -0.49 8.01
CA ARG A 4 0.29 -0.78 9.15
C ARG A 4 0.09 -2.29 9.22
N ASN A 5 -0.11 -2.83 10.43
CA ASN A 5 -0.28 -4.27 10.68
C ASN A 5 1.01 -5.10 10.55
N ILE A 6 2.18 -4.45 10.68
CA ILE A 6 3.50 -5.10 10.78
C ILE A 6 4.16 -4.90 12.15
N GLU A 7 3.41 -4.41 13.13
CA GLU A 7 3.94 -4.13 14.47
C GLU A 7 4.43 -5.43 15.11
N GLY A 8 5.74 -5.53 15.33
CA GLY A 8 6.40 -6.71 15.91
C GLY A 8 6.84 -7.79 14.93
N LEU A 9 6.64 -7.63 13.60
CA LEU A 9 7.10 -8.62 12.61
C LEU A 9 8.53 -8.31 12.15
N SER A 10 9.38 -9.35 12.14
CA SER A 10 10.72 -9.29 11.57
C SER A 10 10.66 -9.28 10.04
N ALA A 11 11.74 -8.83 9.39
CA ALA A 11 11.89 -8.88 7.93
C ALA A 11 11.65 -10.29 7.35
N LYS A 12 12.00 -11.34 8.11
CA LYS A 12 11.74 -12.73 7.73
C LYS A 12 10.27 -13.10 7.82
N ASP A 13 9.59 -12.68 8.89
CA ASP A 13 8.17 -12.96 9.10
C ASP A 13 7.31 -12.27 8.03
N ILE A 14 7.72 -11.08 7.58
CA ILE A 14 7.10 -10.35 6.46
C ILE A 14 7.18 -11.17 5.16
N LEU A 15 8.34 -11.76 4.87
CA LEU A 15 8.51 -12.64 3.69
C LEU A 15 7.65 -13.89 3.81
N GLN A 16 7.63 -14.52 4.99
CA GLN A 16 6.86 -15.72 5.25
C GLN A 16 5.35 -15.47 5.13
N GLU A 17 4.85 -14.35 5.65
CA GLU A 17 3.45 -13.94 5.49
C GLU A 17 3.11 -13.71 4.01
N ALA A 18 4.02 -13.11 3.23
CA ALA A 18 3.84 -12.93 1.79
C ALA A 18 3.76 -14.29 1.05
N GLU A 19 4.62 -15.25 1.39
CA GLU A 19 4.60 -16.61 0.85
C GLU A 19 3.30 -17.36 1.22
N GLN A 20 2.77 -17.12 2.42
CA GLN A 20 1.47 -17.67 2.87
C GLN A 20 0.26 -17.05 2.13
N GLY A 21 0.50 -16.07 1.26
CA GLY A 21 -0.50 -15.41 0.44
C GLY A 21 -1.05 -14.12 1.05
N ALA A 22 -0.36 -13.54 2.04
CA ALA A 22 -0.65 -12.17 2.46
C ALA A 22 -0.29 -11.20 1.34
N ARG A 23 -1.06 -10.12 1.21
CA ARG A 23 -0.81 -9.09 0.20
C ARG A 23 -0.65 -7.72 0.83
N PHE A 24 0.33 -6.98 0.36
CA PHE A 24 0.55 -5.58 0.75
C PHE A 24 -0.25 -4.69 -0.19
N VAL A 25 -1.22 -3.99 0.38
CA VAL A 25 -2.16 -3.19 -0.40
C VAL A 25 -2.27 -1.80 0.17
N TYR A 26 -2.21 -0.79 -0.70
CA TYR A 26 -2.58 0.58 -0.34
C TYR A 26 -3.80 1.03 -1.14
N PHE A 27 -4.54 1.98 -0.57
CA PHE A 27 -5.71 2.59 -1.18
C PHE A 27 -5.35 4.02 -1.60
N ALA A 28 -5.79 4.43 -2.78
CA ALA A 28 -5.60 5.80 -3.24
C ALA A 28 -6.87 6.61 -2.95
N TYR A 29 -6.73 7.83 -2.46
CA TYR A 29 -7.86 8.75 -2.31
C TYR A 29 -7.53 10.10 -2.92
N THR A 30 -8.55 10.72 -3.50
CA THR A 30 -8.42 12.02 -4.17
C THR A 30 -9.33 13.01 -3.45
N ILE A 31 -8.75 14.14 -3.04
CA ILE A 31 -9.49 15.25 -2.45
C ILE A 31 -9.28 16.43 -3.39
N SER A 32 -10.35 16.98 -3.95
CA SER A 32 -10.30 18.10 -4.86
C SER A 32 -11.04 19.31 -4.27
N LEU A 33 -10.29 20.37 -4.03
CA LEU A 33 -10.76 21.66 -3.52
C LEU A 33 -10.88 22.63 -4.69
N VAL A 34 -11.87 22.41 -5.57
CA VAL A 34 -12.29 23.27 -6.72
C VAL A 34 -11.20 23.70 -7.71
N VAL A 35 -10.16 24.36 -7.23
CA VAL A 35 -8.95 24.81 -7.92
C VAL A 35 -7.77 23.83 -7.75
N VAL A 36 -7.69 23.08 -6.65
CA VAL A 36 -6.52 22.23 -6.34
C VAL A 36 -6.93 20.77 -6.10
N THR A 37 -6.25 19.83 -6.76
CA THR A 37 -6.49 18.39 -6.57
C THR A 37 -5.30 17.73 -5.85
N PHE A 38 -5.57 17.14 -4.70
CA PHE A 38 -4.61 16.35 -3.94
C PHE A 38 -4.88 14.86 -4.13
N LYS A 39 -3.90 14.15 -4.72
CA LYS A 39 -3.87 12.70 -4.76
C LYS A 39 -2.99 12.22 -3.63
N ARG A 40 -3.57 11.48 -2.68
CA ARG A 40 -2.85 10.91 -1.54
C ARG A 40 -3.05 9.40 -1.55
N THR A 41 -2.03 8.69 -1.06
CA THR A 41 -2.09 7.24 -0.83
C THR A 41 -2.24 7.01 0.66
N SER A 42 -3.06 6.02 1.05
CA SER A 42 -3.11 5.54 2.42
C SER A 42 -1.78 4.90 2.81
N ASP A 43 -1.63 4.63 4.10
CA ASP A 43 -0.61 3.68 4.57
C ASP A 43 -0.78 2.32 3.88
N VAL A 44 0.32 1.57 3.77
CA VAL A 44 0.32 0.22 3.18
C VAL A 44 -0.22 -0.74 4.25
N TYR A 45 -1.19 -1.57 3.91
CA TYR A 45 -1.77 -2.55 4.83
C TYR A 45 -1.30 -3.95 4.45
N LEU A 46 -0.79 -4.70 5.42
CA LEU A 46 -0.66 -6.15 5.31
C LEU A 46 -2.05 -6.78 5.45
N VAL A 47 -2.56 -7.38 4.37
CA VAL A 47 -3.82 -8.10 4.34
C VAL A 47 -3.54 -9.59 4.28
N ARG A 48 -3.81 -10.30 5.36
CA ARG A 48 -3.67 -11.76 5.45
C ARG A 48 -4.75 -12.49 4.64
N LYS A 49 -4.47 -13.74 4.29
CA LYS A 49 -5.39 -14.61 3.55
C LYS A 49 -6.71 -14.75 4.32
N GLY A 50 -7.82 -14.29 3.73
CA GLY A 50 -9.17 -14.34 4.33
C GLY A 50 -9.63 -13.06 5.03
N GLU A 51 -8.77 -12.05 5.19
CA GLU A 51 -9.18 -10.77 5.79
C GLU A 51 -9.96 -9.90 4.79
N SER A 52 -11.12 -9.40 5.22
CA SER A 52 -12.01 -8.62 4.36
C SER A 52 -11.44 -7.23 4.05
N ARG A 53 -10.84 -7.08 2.87
CA ARG A 53 -10.40 -5.80 2.26
C ARG A 53 -11.51 -4.75 2.12
N LEU A 54 -12.77 -5.21 2.16
CA LEU A 54 -13.97 -4.42 1.88
C LEU A 54 -14.28 -3.34 2.93
N LYS A 55 -14.04 -3.60 4.23
CA LYS A 55 -14.36 -2.62 5.27
C LYS A 55 -13.42 -1.40 5.26
N ARG A 56 -12.17 -1.61 4.86
CA ARG A 56 -11.13 -0.58 4.87
C ARG A 56 -11.22 0.39 3.68
N LYS A 57 -11.80 -0.02 2.55
CA LYS A 57 -11.90 0.82 1.33
C LYS A 57 -13.07 1.82 1.32
N TRP A 58 -14.12 1.58 2.11
CA TRP A 58 -15.33 2.40 2.12
C TRP A 58 -15.11 3.88 2.49
N PRO A 59 -14.39 4.25 3.57
CA PRO A 59 -14.23 5.65 3.94
C PRO A 59 -13.46 6.44 2.87
N TYR A 60 -12.42 5.85 2.26
CA TYR A 60 -11.64 6.48 1.21
C TYR A 60 -12.40 6.64 -0.11
N THR A 61 -13.27 5.68 -0.42
CA THR A 61 -14.14 5.74 -1.61
C THR A 61 -15.21 6.81 -1.44
N LEU A 62 -15.85 6.87 -0.27
CA LEU A 62 -16.85 7.89 0.04
C LEU A 62 -16.23 9.30 0.02
N LEU A 63 -15.03 9.46 0.60
CA LEU A 63 -14.29 10.73 0.56
C LEU A 63 -13.97 11.17 -0.87
N THR A 64 -13.56 10.22 -1.73
CA THR A 64 -13.25 10.51 -3.14
C THR A 64 -14.50 10.84 -3.95
N VAL A 65 -15.64 10.19 -3.70
CA VAL A 65 -16.92 10.53 -4.36
C VAL A 65 -17.43 11.89 -3.90
N LEU A 66 -17.36 12.18 -2.60
CA LEU A 66 -17.88 13.42 -2.05
C LEU A 66 -16.99 14.62 -2.33
N LEU A 67 -15.67 14.45 -2.38
CA LEU A 67 -14.70 15.56 -2.49
C LEU A 67 -13.84 15.53 -3.75
N GLY A 68 -13.82 14.45 -4.54
CA GLY A 68 -12.91 14.33 -5.69
C GLY A 68 -13.42 14.98 -6.99
N TRP A 69 -14.74 15.07 -7.17
CA TRP A 69 -15.38 15.59 -8.38
C TRP A 69 -15.48 17.12 -8.46
N TRP A 70 -15.23 17.87 -7.38
CA TRP A 70 -15.40 19.33 -7.36
C TRP A 70 -14.31 20.08 -8.12
N GLY A 71 -13.21 19.43 -8.53
CA GLY A 71 -12.14 20.05 -9.30
C GLY A 71 -12.41 20.16 -10.80
N LEU A 72 -12.65 21.37 -11.29
CA LEU A 72 -12.66 21.71 -12.72
C LEU A 72 -11.21 21.77 -13.23
N PRO A 73 -10.77 21.13 -14.35
CA PRO A 73 -11.41 20.24 -15.32
C PRO A 73 -10.95 18.75 -15.26
N PHE A 74 -10.02 18.37 -14.39
CA PHE A 74 -9.46 16.99 -14.33
C PHE A 74 -9.89 16.16 -13.10
N GLY A 75 -10.62 16.74 -12.15
CA GLY A 75 -11.08 16.08 -10.91
C GLY A 75 -11.83 14.76 -11.16
N PRO A 76 -12.77 14.68 -12.13
CA PRO A 76 -13.51 13.45 -12.42
C PRO A 76 -12.61 12.30 -12.90
N LYS A 77 -11.59 12.58 -13.74
CA LYS A 77 -10.69 11.55 -14.28
C LYS A 77 -9.90 10.85 -13.17
N TYR A 78 -9.32 11.64 -12.26
CA TYR A 78 -8.55 11.09 -11.14
C TYR A 78 -9.44 10.40 -10.11
N SER A 79 -10.65 10.93 -9.89
CA SER A 79 -11.64 10.31 -8.99
C SER A 79 -12.09 8.95 -9.51
N VAL A 80 -12.42 8.83 -10.80
CA VAL A 80 -12.78 7.54 -11.42
C VAL A 80 -11.62 6.55 -11.36
N GLN A 81 -10.38 7.01 -11.58
CA GLN A 81 -9.20 6.15 -11.47
C GLN A 81 -9.00 5.63 -10.04
N ALA A 82 -9.10 6.51 -9.04
CA ALA A 82 -8.98 6.14 -7.63
C ALA A 82 -10.11 5.19 -7.18
N ILE A 83 -11.35 5.45 -7.60
CA ILE A 83 -12.50 4.58 -7.33
C ILE A 83 -12.28 3.21 -7.96
N ARG A 84 -11.86 3.13 -9.23
CA ARG A 84 -11.57 1.84 -9.89
C ARG A 84 -10.46 1.06 -9.17
N THR A 85 -9.38 1.71 -8.78
CA THR A 85 -8.29 1.07 -8.01
C THR A 85 -8.80 0.56 -6.67
N ASN A 86 -9.60 1.34 -5.94
CA ASN A 86 -10.15 0.93 -4.64
C ASN A 86 -11.20 -0.19 -4.78
N LEU A 87 -12.03 -0.17 -5.83
CA LEU A 87 -13.03 -1.20 -6.12
C LEU A 87 -12.38 -2.54 -6.47
N LYS A 88 -11.27 -2.54 -7.22
CA LYS A 88 -10.44 -3.72 -7.51
C LYS A 88 -9.71 -4.28 -6.27
N GLY A 89 -9.85 -3.63 -5.11
CA GLY A 89 -9.30 -4.10 -3.85
C GLY A 89 -8.07 -3.34 -3.39
N GLY A 90 -7.69 -2.25 -4.06
CA GLY A 90 -6.48 -1.46 -3.81
C GLY A 90 -5.35 -1.80 -4.80
N LYS A 91 -4.22 -1.11 -4.70
CA LYS A 91 -3.03 -1.45 -5.48
C LYS A 91 -2.15 -2.40 -4.69
N ASP A 92 -1.91 -3.56 -5.28
CA ASP A 92 -1.01 -4.58 -4.76
C ASP A 92 0.44 -4.13 -4.99
N VAL A 93 1.22 -4.09 -3.91
CA VAL A 93 2.64 -3.75 -3.88
C VAL A 93 3.46 -4.85 -3.20
N THR A 94 2.92 -6.07 -3.17
CA THR A 94 3.58 -7.21 -2.53
C THR A 94 4.98 -7.43 -3.09
N ASP A 95 5.14 -7.43 -4.41
CA ASP A 95 6.44 -7.65 -5.05
C ASP A 95 7.47 -6.55 -4.73
N GLU A 96 7.02 -5.30 -4.66
CA GLU A 96 7.88 -4.14 -4.33
C GLU A 96 8.34 -4.21 -2.87
N VAL A 97 7.43 -4.59 -1.96
CA VAL A 97 7.76 -4.77 -0.54
C VAL A 97 8.70 -5.96 -0.35
N VAL A 98 8.39 -7.11 -0.95
CA VAL A 98 9.20 -8.35 -0.82
C VAL A 98 10.60 -8.13 -1.39
N SER A 99 10.74 -7.51 -2.57
CA SER A 99 12.05 -7.23 -3.16
C SER A 99 12.89 -6.28 -2.30
N THR A 100 12.27 -5.23 -1.75
CA THR A 100 12.95 -4.30 -0.84
C THR A 100 13.42 -5.00 0.43
N VAL A 101 12.57 -5.84 1.03
CA VAL A 101 12.88 -6.58 2.26
C VAL A 101 13.95 -7.65 2.02
N ALA A 102 13.86 -8.41 0.92
CA ALA A 102 14.85 -9.40 0.54
C ALA A 102 16.22 -8.76 0.27
N GLY A 103 16.25 -7.63 -0.45
CA GLY A 103 17.48 -6.88 -0.68
C GLY A 103 18.14 -6.43 0.62
N HIS A 104 17.36 -5.95 1.58
CA HIS A 104 17.85 -5.58 2.91
C HIS A 104 18.43 -6.78 3.67
N ILE A 105 17.76 -7.94 3.67
CA ILE A 105 18.28 -9.16 4.34
C ILE A 105 19.61 -9.60 3.72
N LEU A 106 19.69 -9.65 2.40
CA LEU A 106 20.90 -10.06 1.67
C LEU A 106 22.08 -9.14 1.96
N PHE A 107 21.84 -7.84 2.08
CA PHE A 107 22.86 -6.86 2.45
C PHE A 107 23.48 -7.18 3.81
N TRP A 108 22.65 -7.39 4.85
CA TRP A 108 23.12 -7.73 6.19
C TRP A 108 23.74 -9.14 6.29
N GLU A 109 23.31 -10.09 5.46
CA GLU A 109 23.98 -11.40 5.37
C GLU A 109 25.39 -11.29 4.80
N LYS A 110 25.56 -10.46 3.77
CA LYS A 110 26.88 -10.20 3.18
C LYS A 110 27.82 -9.50 4.15
N GLU A 111 27.34 -8.50 4.90
CA GLU A 111 28.15 -7.84 5.92
C GLU A 111 28.59 -8.80 7.03
N ARG A 112 27.69 -9.68 7.49
CA ARG A 112 28.03 -10.72 8.48
C ARG A 112 29.09 -11.70 7.96
N GLN A 113 28.95 -12.15 6.71
CA GLN A 113 29.96 -13.03 6.09
C GLN A 113 31.34 -12.34 6.01
N ASN A 114 31.37 -11.07 5.61
CA ASN A 114 32.61 -10.31 5.55
C ASN A 114 33.27 -10.13 6.94
N ALA A 115 32.46 -9.95 7.99
CA ALA A 115 32.95 -9.83 9.36
C ALA A 115 33.53 -11.14 9.92
N HIS A 116 33.03 -12.30 9.46
CA HIS A 116 33.56 -13.61 9.85
C HIS A 116 34.78 -14.06 9.03
N ALA A 117 35.08 -13.37 7.92
CA ALA A 117 36.21 -13.66 7.05
C ALA A 117 37.50 -12.90 7.43
N CYS A 118 37.45 -12.06 8.47
CA CYS A 118 38.57 -11.30 9.01
C CYS A 118 38.95 -11.82 10.39
#